data_AF-A0A3C1S9V3-F1
#
_entry.id   AF-A0A3C1S9V3-F1
#
_cell.length_a   1.000
_cell.length_b   1.000
_cell.length_c   1.000
_cell.angle_alpha   90.00
_cell.angle_beta   90.00
_cell.angle_gamma   90.00
#
_symmetry.space_group_name_H-M   'P 1'
#
loop_
_entity.id
_entity.type
_entity.pdbx_description
1 polymer ?
#
loop_
_entity_poly.entity_id
_entity_poly.type
_entity_poly.pdbx_seq_one_letter_code
_entity_poly.pdbx_strand_id
1 'polypeptide(L)'
;MFDDEGNLRWTTLTPGSALCVNISANGRIAAAAIGDGTIRWYRMTDGKEILALFVHKNGRHRILWTPSGYYTASAGADNLLGWLINTGKDSAPDFFPISRFRAAYCRADIVRNMLIVRDETEAIRLANEALGKKHEEIPVQFMLPP
;
A
#
# COMPACT_ATOMS: atom_id res chain seq x y z
N MET A 1 6.15 -18.29 -4.62
CA MET A 1 7.06 -18.21 -5.77
C MET A 1 8.07 -19.32 -5.68
N PHE A 2 8.25 -20.08 -6.75
CA PHE A 2 9.28 -21.11 -6.88
C PHE A 2 10.43 -20.60 -7.76
N ASP A 3 11.63 -21.16 -7.63
CA ASP A 3 12.68 -20.96 -8.64
C ASP A 3 12.46 -21.85 -9.86
N ASP A 4 13.38 -21.77 -10.81
CA ASP A 4 13.42 -22.57 -12.03
C ASP A 4 13.72 -24.06 -11.77
N GLU A 5 14.32 -24.38 -10.62
CA GLU A 5 14.47 -25.76 -10.14
C GLU A 5 13.24 -26.28 -9.37
N GLY A 6 12.22 -25.43 -9.13
CA GLY A 6 10.99 -25.80 -8.43
C GLY A 6 11.07 -25.72 -6.91
N ASN A 7 12.11 -25.14 -6.32
CA ASN A 7 12.22 -24.89 -4.89
C ASN A 7 11.44 -23.63 -4.50
N LEU A 8 10.81 -23.67 -3.32
CA LEU A 8 10.08 -22.52 -2.80
C LEU A 8 11.04 -21.38 -2.43
N ARG A 9 10.92 -20.22 -3.10
CA ARG A 9 11.66 -18.99 -2.75
C ARG A 9 10.98 -18.21 -1.63
N TRP A 10 9.68 -17.97 -1.77
CA TRP A 10 8.88 -17.27 -0.77
C TRP A 10 7.39 -17.57 -0.95
N THR A 11 6.63 -17.40 0.13
CA THR A 11 5.18 -17.37 0.13
C THR A 11 4.71 -16.12 0.88
N THR A 12 3.54 -15.61 0.51
CA THR A 12 2.95 -14.44 1.16
C THR A 12 1.45 -14.66 1.29
N LEU A 13 0.88 -14.25 2.42
CA LEU A 13 -0.56 -14.32 2.62
C LEU A 13 -1.20 -13.12 1.92
N THR A 14 -2.16 -13.38 1.05
CA THR A 14 -2.96 -12.36 0.38
C THR A 14 -4.33 -12.25 1.05
N PRO A 15 -4.99 -11.08 1.04
CA PRO A 15 -6.29 -10.88 1.69
C PRO A 15 -7.44 -11.62 0.98
N GLY A 16 -7.18 -12.20 -0.18
CA GLY A 16 -8.10 -13.04 -0.94
C GLY A 16 -7.36 -13.86 -1.98
N SER A 17 -8.08 -14.69 -2.73
CA SER A 17 -7.48 -15.52 -3.78
C SER A 17 -6.82 -14.68 -4.87
N ALA A 18 -5.60 -15.02 -5.25
CA ALA A 18 -4.96 -14.45 -6.42
C ALA A 18 -5.59 -15.06 -7.68
N LEU A 19 -6.29 -14.23 -8.46
CA LEU A 19 -6.98 -14.64 -9.69
C LEU A 19 -6.03 -14.63 -10.90
N CYS A 20 -5.02 -13.78 -10.87
CA CYS A 20 -3.98 -13.69 -11.88
C CYS A 20 -2.70 -13.16 -11.24
N VAL A 21 -1.55 -13.62 -11.71
CA VAL A 21 -0.23 -13.12 -11.31
C VAL A 21 0.59 -12.87 -12.57
N ASN A 22 1.33 -11.77 -12.58
CA ASN A 22 2.29 -11.46 -13.62
C ASN A 22 3.60 -10.96 -13.00
N ILE A 23 4.73 -11.28 -13.62
CA ILE A 23 6.05 -10.82 -13.17
C ILE A 23 6.50 -9.71 -14.12
N SER A 24 6.92 -8.58 -13.55
CA SER A 24 7.53 -7.49 -14.31
C SER A 24 8.72 -7.98 -15.15
N ALA A 25 8.92 -7.41 -16.34
CA ALA A 25 9.99 -7.84 -17.25
C ALA A 25 11.40 -7.78 -16.64
N ASN A 26 11.63 -6.88 -15.68
CA ASN A 26 12.90 -6.79 -14.96
C ASN A 26 13.03 -7.76 -13.78
N GLY A 27 12.02 -8.62 -13.55
CA GLY A 27 12.00 -9.63 -12.50
C GLY A 27 11.98 -9.11 -11.06
N ARG A 28 11.71 -7.81 -10.83
CA ARG A 28 11.79 -7.21 -9.49
C ARG A 28 10.47 -7.21 -8.73
N ILE A 29 9.36 -7.33 -9.45
CA ILE A 29 8.00 -7.22 -8.93
C ILE A 29 7.16 -8.36 -9.48
N ALA A 30 6.38 -9.00 -8.61
CA ALA A 30 5.18 -9.75 -8.97
C ALA A 30 3.95 -8.89 -8.71
N ALA A 31 3.06 -8.77 -9.69
CA ALA A 31 1.76 -8.12 -9.54
C ALA A 31 0.68 -9.21 -9.53
N ALA A 32 -0.26 -9.13 -8.59
CA ALA A 32 -1.36 -10.07 -8.47
C ALA A 32 -2.70 -9.34 -8.45
N ALA A 33 -3.66 -9.81 -9.24
CA ALA A 33 -5.06 -9.40 -9.11
C ALA A 33 -5.73 -10.27 -8.04
N ILE A 34 -6.23 -9.65 -6.98
CA ILE A 34 -6.76 -10.32 -5.81
C ILE A 34 -8.30 -10.27 -5.83
N GLY A 35 -8.94 -11.34 -5.36
CA GLY A 35 -10.40 -11.46 -5.30
C GLY A 35 -11.10 -10.41 -4.41
N ASP A 36 -10.35 -9.66 -3.60
CA ASP A 36 -10.85 -8.51 -2.83
C ASP A 36 -11.08 -7.25 -3.70
N GLY A 37 -10.77 -7.33 -5.01
CA GLY A 37 -10.90 -6.23 -5.96
C GLY A 37 -9.66 -5.34 -6.05
N THR A 38 -8.57 -5.69 -5.37
CA THR A 38 -7.29 -4.97 -5.45
C THR A 38 -6.32 -5.63 -6.40
N ILE A 39 -5.39 -4.84 -6.93
CA ILE A 39 -4.16 -5.34 -7.54
C ILE A 39 -3.04 -5.06 -6.56
N ARG A 40 -2.19 -6.03 -6.25
CA ARG A 40 -1.12 -5.92 -5.26
C ARG A 40 0.23 -6.24 -5.87
N TRP A 41 1.24 -5.48 -5.47
CA TRP A 41 2.62 -5.61 -5.93
C TRP A 41 3.45 -6.19 -4.79
N TYR A 42 4.23 -7.22 -5.11
CA TYR A 42 5.10 -7.93 -4.20
C TYR A 42 6.54 -7.84 -4.69
N ARG A 43 7.46 -7.54 -3.77
CA ARG A 43 8.89 -7.53 -4.02
C ARG A 43 9.37 -8.96 -4.30
N MET A 44 10.04 -9.18 -5.43
CA MET A 44 10.42 -10.53 -5.86
C MET A 44 11.47 -11.20 -4.98
N THR A 45 12.21 -10.44 -4.16
CA THR A 45 13.27 -10.97 -3.30
C THR A 45 12.74 -11.68 -2.06
N ASP A 46 11.61 -11.22 -1.50
CA ASP A 46 11.11 -11.67 -0.19
C ASP A 46 9.58 -11.83 -0.12
N GLY A 47 8.85 -11.52 -1.19
CA GLY A 47 7.39 -11.62 -1.23
C GLY A 47 6.68 -10.53 -0.42
N LYS A 48 7.39 -9.50 0.07
CA LYS A 48 6.76 -8.39 0.80
C LYS A 48 5.89 -7.56 -0.13
N GLU A 49 4.69 -7.23 0.32
CA GLU A 49 3.84 -6.26 -0.36
C GLU A 49 4.51 -4.88 -0.34
N ILE A 50 4.50 -4.19 -1.48
CA ILE A 50 5.04 -2.84 -1.62
C ILE A 50 3.97 -1.82 -1.98
N LEU A 51 2.93 -2.23 -2.70
CA LEU A 51 1.83 -1.38 -3.11
C LEU A 51 0.54 -2.19 -3.31
N ALA A 52 -0.58 -1.54 -3.09
CA ALA A 52 -1.90 -2.04 -3.47
C ALA A 52 -2.69 -0.94 -4.19
N LEU A 53 -3.45 -1.35 -5.21
CA LEU A 53 -4.24 -0.49 -6.09
C LEU A 53 -5.69 -0.94 -6.05
N PHE A 54 -6.59 0.00 -5.84
CA PHE A 54 -8.02 -0.16 -6.06
C PHE A 54 -8.45 0.70 -7.24
N VAL A 55 -9.12 0.10 -8.21
CA VAL A 55 -9.75 0.79 -9.33
C VAL A 55 -11.24 0.54 -9.26
N HIS A 56 -12.00 1.58 -8.98
CA HIS A 56 -13.45 1.48 -8.89
C HIS A 56 -14.05 1.21 -10.28
N LYS A 57 -15.16 0.46 -10.32
CA LYS A 57 -15.86 0.06 -11.55
C LYS A 57 -16.23 1.22 -12.48
N ASN A 58 -16.44 2.42 -11.94
CA ASN A 58 -16.75 3.62 -12.74
C ASN A 58 -15.54 4.19 -13.51
N GLY A 59 -14.33 3.63 -13.34
CA GLY A 59 -13.11 4.02 -14.04
C GLY A 59 -12.50 5.37 -13.61
N ARG A 60 -13.23 6.16 -12.83
CA ARG A 60 -12.84 7.50 -12.36
C ARG A 60 -12.14 7.48 -11.01
N HIS A 61 -12.50 6.55 -10.12
CA HIS A 61 -11.94 6.48 -8.78
C HIS A 61 -10.82 5.45 -8.72
N ARG A 62 -9.61 5.89 -8.35
CA ARG A 62 -8.41 5.05 -8.24
C ARG A 62 -7.62 5.47 -7.04
N ILE A 63 -7.09 4.50 -6.30
CA ILE A 63 -6.33 4.74 -5.08
C ILE A 63 -5.17 3.74 -5.07
N LEU A 64 -3.96 4.25 -4.90
CA LEU A 64 -2.74 3.46 -4.80
C LEU A 64 -2.09 3.77 -3.45
N TRP A 65 -1.80 2.75 -2.65
CA TRP A 65 -1.27 2.93 -1.30
C TRP A 65 -0.14 1.95 -0.99
N THR A 66 0.69 2.35 -0.02
CA THR A 66 1.76 1.56 0.58
C THR A 66 1.26 0.77 1.80
N PRO A 67 1.99 -0.25 2.29
CA PRO A 67 1.59 -1.01 3.48
C PRO A 67 1.36 -0.14 4.72
N SER A 68 2.16 0.93 4.92
CA SER A 68 1.96 1.86 6.04
C SER A 68 0.84 2.90 5.80
N GLY A 69 0.17 2.87 4.64
CA GLY A 69 -1.01 3.69 4.37
C GLY A 69 -0.74 5.02 3.67
N TYR A 70 0.50 5.32 3.25
CA TYR A 70 0.76 6.46 2.36
C TYR A 70 0.10 6.21 1.01
N TYR A 71 -0.58 7.22 0.46
CA TYR A 71 -1.39 7.01 -0.73
C TYR A 71 -1.38 8.18 -1.71
N THR A 72 -1.81 7.86 -2.93
CA THR A 72 -2.28 8.83 -3.92
C THR A 72 -3.64 8.38 -4.44
N ALA A 73 -4.53 9.33 -4.68
CA ALA A 73 -5.91 9.07 -5.05
C ALA A 73 -6.39 10.06 -6.11
N SER A 74 -7.27 9.62 -7.00
CA SER A 74 -8.06 10.56 -7.81
C SER A 74 -9.08 11.30 -6.93
N ALA A 75 -9.60 12.43 -7.43
CA ALA A 75 -10.50 13.28 -6.67
C ALA A 75 -11.71 12.50 -6.10
N GLY A 76 -11.88 12.54 -4.78
CA GLY A 76 -12.97 11.89 -4.06
C GLY A 76 -12.80 10.38 -3.86
N ALA A 77 -11.77 9.76 -4.45
CA ALA A 77 -11.54 8.33 -4.29
C ALA A 77 -11.04 7.99 -2.88
N ASP A 78 -10.38 8.91 -2.20
CA ASP A 78 -9.92 8.79 -0.82
C ASP A 78 -11.05 8.71 0.24
N ASN A 79 -12.31 8.76 -0.18
CA ASN A 79 -13.46 8.43 0.66
C ASN A 79 -13.92 6.97 0.55
N LEU A 80 -13.36 6.19 -0.40
CA LEU A 80 -13.76 4.80 -0.65
C LEU A 80 -12.99 3.78 0.19
N LEU A 81 -11.90 4.20 0.83
CA LEU A 81 -11.07 3.38 1.71
C LEU A 81 -10.93 4.06 3.06
N GLY A 82 -10.68 3.26 4.08
CA GLY A 82 -10.53 3.74 5.44
C GLY A 82 -9.94 2.68 6.36
N TRP A 83 -9.53 3.11 7.54
CA TRP A 83 -9.11 2.22 8.61
C TRP A 83 -10.32 1.70 9.34
N LEU A 84 -10.29 0.40 9.63
CA LEU A 84 -11.25 -0.28 10.47
C LEU A 84 -10.59 -0.52 11.83
N ILE A 85 -11.18 0.04 12.89
CA ILE A 85 -10.65 -0.02 14.24
C ILE A 85 -11.58 -0.88 15.07
N ASN A 86 -11.07 -2.02 15.54
CA ASN A 86 -11.86 -2.91 16.38
C ASN A 86 -11.89 -2.37 17.81
N THR A 87 -13.08 -1.98 18.29
CA THR A 87 -13.31 -1.39 19.62
C THR A 87 -13.70 -2.42 20.68
N GLY A 88 -13.21 -3.66 20.52
CA GLY A 88 -13.52 -4.79 21.41
C GLY A 88 -14.46 -5.80 20.76
N LYS A 89 -14.58 -6.98 21.39
CA LYS A 89 -15.32 -8.12 20.81
C LYS A 89 -16.83 -7.89 20.69
N ASP A 90 -17.39 -7.01 21.53
CA ASP A 90 -18.84 -6.77 21.67
C ASP A 90 -19.26 -5.41 21.08
N SER A 91 -18.42 -4.81 20.23
CA SER A 91 -18.69 -3.51 19.62
C SER A 91 -18.46 -3.55 18.11
N ALA A 92 -19.26 -2.76 17.38
CA ALA A 92 -19.02 -2.58 15.96
C ALA A 92 -17.70 -1.85 15.76
N PRO A 93 -16.89 -2.25 14.77
CA PRO A 93 -15.66 -1.52 14.49
C PRO A 93 -15.96 -0.12 13.98
N ASP A 94 -15.13 0.83 14.38
CA ASP A 94 -15.18 2.18 13.85
C ASP A 94 -14.51 2.23 12.48
N PHE A 95 -15.08 3.02 11.58
CA PHE A 95 -14.53 3.25 10.24
C PHE A 95 -14.11 4.70 10.06
N PHE A 96 -12.86 4.92 9.67
CA PHE A 96 -12.31 6.24 9.40
C PHE A 96 -11.82 6.34 7.96
N PRO A 97 -12.46 7.17 7.09
CA PRO A 97 -12.01 7.31 5.71
C PRO A 97 -10.60 7.91 5.65
N ILE A 98 -9.79 7.44 4.71
CA ILE A 98 -8.39 7.91 4.57
C ILE A 98 -8.29 9.40 4.26
N SER A 99 -9.33 9.98 3.64
CA SER A 99 -9.45 11.42 3.39
C SER A 99 -9.34 12.29 4.66
N ARG A 100 -9.72 11.77 5.83
CA ARG A 100 -9.59 12.49 7.12
C ARG A 100 -8.12 12.77 7.49
N PHE A 101 -7.18 12.01 6.94
CA PHE A 101 -5.75 12.07 7.27
C PHE A 101 -4.91 12.47 6.06
N ARG A 102 -5.54 13.08 5.07
CA ARG A 102 -4.92 13.50 3.80
C ARG A 102 -3.66 14.34 4.01
N ALA A 103 -3.64 15.22 5.02
CA ALA A 103 -2.50 16.08 5.30
C ALA A 103 -1.21 15.30 5.63
N ALA A 104 -1.32 14.13 6.25
CA ALA A 104 -0.18 13.29 6.62
C ALA A 104 0.11 12.21 5.56
N TYR A 105 -0.93 11.54 5.05
CA TYR A 105 -0.77 10.31 4.29
C TYR A 105 -0.91 10.47 2.76
N CYS A 106 -1.44 11.60 2.26
CA CYS A 106 -1.54 11.85 0.82
C CYS A 106 -0.18 12.28 0.25
N ARG A 107 0.71 11.31 0.03
CA ARG A 107 2.12 11.49 -0.33
C ARG A 107 2.44 10.76 -1.63
N ALA A 108 2.11 11.41 -2.74
CA ALA A 108 2.35 10.87 -4.09
C ALA A 108 3.84 10.65 -4.39
N ASP A 109 4.71 11.43 -3.76
CA ASP A 109 6.17 11.31 -3.81
C ASP A 109 6.65 9.99 -3.17
N ILE A 110 6.16 9.62 -1.99
CA ILE A 110 6.47 8.34 -1.33
C ILE A 110 5.98 7.16 -2.19
N VAL A 111 4.72 7.22 -2.64
CA VAL A 111 4.14 6.17 -3.51
C VAL A 111 4.95 6.01 -4.80
N ARG A 112 5.40 7.11 -5.39
CA ARG A 112 6.26 7.07 -6.59
C ARG A 112 7.61 6.43 -6.28
N ASN A 113 8.25 6.80 -5.18
CA ASN A 113 9.54 6.24 -4.78
C ASN A 113 9.43 4.74 -4.49
N MET A 114 8.30 4.26 -3.97
CA MET A 114 8.07 2.82 -3.75
C MET A 114 8.22 1.97 -5.00
N LEU A 115 7.86 2.47 -6.18
CA LEU A 115 8.10 1.74 -7.45
C LEU A 115 9.59 1.62 -7.81
N ILE A 116 10.40 2.57 -7.34
CA ILE A 116 11.83 2.67 -7.67
C ILE A 116 12.68 1.86 -6.68
N VAL A 117 12.52 2.14 -5.38
CA VAL A 117 13.36 1.54 -4.34
C VAL A 117 12.74 0.26 -3.77
N ARG A 118 11.41 0.12 -3.86
CA ARG A 118 10.63 -1.03 -3.34
C ARG A 118 10.77 -1.22 -1.84
N ASP A 119 11.27 -0.23 -1.12
CA ASP A 119 11.46 -0.20 0.32
C ASP A 119 10.85 1.08 0.90
N GLU A 120 9.94 0.93 1.87
CA GLU A 120 9.12 2.04 2.32
C GLU A 120 9.91 3.05 3.14
N THR A 121 10.82 2.58 3.99
CA THR A 121 11.71 3.45 4.76
C THR A 121 12.56 4.31 3.84
N GLU A 122 13.16 3.70 2.81
CA GLU A 122 13.95 4.43 1.82
C GLU A 122 13.10 5.38 0.97
N ALA A 123 11.89 4.97 0.60
CA ALA A 123 10.97 5.81 -0.17
C ALA A 123 10.57 7.08 0.60
N ILE A 124 10.31 6.94 1.90
CA ILE A 124 10.04 8.05 2.83
C ILE A 124 11.27 8.95 2.96
N ARG A 125 12.46 8.37 3.16
CA ARG A 125 13.72 9.13 3.28
C ARG A 125 13.94 10.01 2.06
N LEU A 126 13.90 9.43 0.86
CA LEU A 126 14.09 10.15 -0.40
C LEU A 126 13.03 11.24 -0.61
N ALA A 127 11.78 10.97 -0.27
CA ALA A 127 10.69 11.93 -0.40
C ALA A 127 10.88 13.14 0.53
N ASN A 128 11.30 12.89 1.78
CA ASN A 128 11.53 13.95 2.76
C ASN A 128 12.79 14.77 2.45
N GLU A 129 13.86 14.13 1.99
CA GLU A 129 15.09 14.82 1.55
C GLU A 129 14.83 15.74 0.36
N ALA A 130 14.05 15.30 -0.63
CA ALA A 130 13.70 16.10 -1.79
C ALA A 130 12.90 17.38 -1.44
N LEU A 131 12.16 17.36 -0.32
CA LEU A 131 11.40 18.52 0.16
C LEU A 131 12.25 19.50 1.01
N GLY A 132 13.52 19.21 1.26
CA GLY A 132 14.43 20.08 2.03
C GLY A 132 14.03 20.28 3.49
N LYS A 133 13.08 19.48 4.02
CA LYS A 133 12.60 19.57 5.39
C LYS A 133 13.22 18.46 6.23
N LYS A 134 14.14 18.82 7.13
CA LYS A 134 14.24 18.11 8.42
C LYS A 134 12.88 18.29 9.09
N HIS A 135 12.06 17.24 9.16
CA HIS A 135 10.88 17.28 10.01
C HIS A 135 10.83 16.06 10.90
N GLU A 136 10.58 16.37 12.17
CA GLU A 136 10.43 15.46 13.29
C GLU A 136 9.47 14.32 12.95
N GLU A 137 9.88 13.11 13.34
CA GLU A 137 8.97 12.00 13.54
C GLU A 137 7.83 12.50 14.42
N ILE A 138 6.64 12.66 13.85
CA ILE A 138 5.45 12.82 14.66
C ILE A 138 5.33 11.50 15.43
N PRO A 139 5.35 11.49 16.77
CA PRO A 139 5.30 10.25 17.52
C PRO A 139 4.04 9.47 17.14
N VAL A 140 4.15 8.14 16.95
CA VAL A 140 3.06 7.26 16.52
C VAL A 140 1.77 7.49 17.33
N GLN A 141 1.89 7.76 18.63
CA GLN A 141 0.79 8.11 19.55
C GLN A 141 -0.06 9.34 19.14
N PHE A 142 0.43 10.21 18.24
CA PHE A 142 -0.30 11.35 17.68
C PHE A 142 -0.75 11.15 16.22
N MET A 143 -0.37 10.03 15.60
CA MET A 143 -0.71 9.69 14.21
C MET A 143 -1.61 8.46 14.06
N LEU A 144 -1.95 7.80 15.15
CA LEU A 144 -2.97 6.77 15.13
C LEU A 144 -4.31 7.42 14.72
N PRO A 145 -5.02 6.90 13.69
CA PRO A 145 -6.47 6.84 13.80
C PRO A 145 -6.76 6.12 15.13
N PRO A 146 -7.83 6.46 15.87
CA PRO A 146 -8.08 5.85 17.18
C PRO A 146 -7.94 4.33 17.18
#